data_AF-E2BYT9-F1
#
_entry.id   AF-E2BYT9-F1
#
_cell.length_a   1.000
_cell.length_b   1.000
_cell.length_c   1.000
_cell.angle_alpha   90.00
_cell.angle_beta   90.00
_cell.angle_gamma   90.00
#
_symmetry.space_group_name_H-M   'P 1'
#
loop_
_entity.id
_entity.type
_entity.pdbx_description
1 polymer ?
#
loop_
_entity_poly.entity_id
_entity_poly.type
_entity_poly.pdbx_seq_one_letter_code
_entity_poly.pdbx_strand_id
1 'polypeptide(L)'
;EFSWTGQKTKLLLSLYQERKRAFRDPKIKKKKLWSNIREKFEQKGYKNVSEDCLDRKMRNMKKIYRIIKDNKKSITDREHISWEYFDSFEEIFQDD
;
A
#
# COMPACT_ATOMS: atom_id res chain seq x y z
N GLU A 1 -4.13 14.41 -15.53
CA GLU A 1 -3.94 14.22 -14.08
C GLU A 1 -4.08 12.75 -13.70
N PHE A 2 -3.26 12.25 -12.78
CA PHE A 2 -3.38 10.87 -12.28
C PHE A 2 -4.23 10.84 -11.02
N SER A 3 -5.44 10.29 -11.12
CA SER A 3 -6.36 10.14 -9.99
C SER A 3 -6.33 8.72 -9.43
N TRP A 4 -6.31 8.58 -8.11
CA TRP A 4 -6.43 7.30 -7.43
C TRP A 4 -7.89 6.84 -7.40
N THR A 5 -8.17 5.71 -8.06
CA THR A 5 -9.46 5.02 -7.96
C THR A 5 -9.34 3.79 -7.06
N GLY A 6 -10.45 3.22 -6.61
CA GLY A 6 -10.44 1.98 -5.83
C GLY A 6 -9.71 0.85 -6.56
N GLN A 7 -9.91 0.71 -7.88
CA GLN A 7 -9.22 -0.28 -8.71
C GLN A 7 -7.69 -0.06 -8.74
N LYS A 8 -7.24 1.18 -8.94
CA LYS A 8 -5.80 1.52 -8.93
C LYS A 8 -5.18 1.26 -7.56
N THR A 9 -5.92 1.57 -6.49
CA THR A 9 -5.45 1.34 -5.12
C THR A 9 -5.35 -0.16 -4.83
N LYS A 10 -6.37 -0.95 -5.16
CA LYS A 10 -6.33 -2.42 -5.05
C LYS A 10 -5.18 -3.05 -5.85
N LEU A 11 -4.91 -2.54 -7.06
CA LEU A 11 -3.77 -2.96 -7.86
C LEU A 11 -2.44 -2.65 -7.17
N LEU A 12 -2.28 -1.44 -6.61
CA LEU A 12 -1.09 -1.07 -5.84
C LEU A 12 -0.85 -2.02 -4.67
N LEU A 13 -1.90 -2.32 -3.90
CA LEU A 13 -1.80 -3.19 -2.73
C LEU A 13 -1.42 -4.61 -3.12
N SER A 14 -2.05 -5.16 -4.16
CA SER A 14 -1.74 -6.50 -4.67
C SER A 14 -0.27 -6.59 -5.11
N LEU A 15 0.18 -5.64 -5.95
CA LEU A 15 1.56 -5.61 -6.43
C LEU A 15 2.58 -5.41 -5.30
N TYR A 16 2.23 -4.63 -4.28
CA TYR A 16 3.06 -4.44 -3.10
C TYR A 16 3.14 -5.72 -2.25
N GLN A 17 2.00 -6.38 -2.01
CA GLN A 17 1.91 -7.62 -1.24
C GLN A 17 2.76 -8.74 -1.86
N GLU A 18 2.71 -8.92 -3.18
CA GLU A 18 3.57 -9.85 -3.91
C GLU A 18 5.06 -9.58 -3.67
N ARG A 19 5.43 -8.30 -3.55
CA ARG A 19 6.80 -7.83 -3.39
C ARG A 19 7.17 -7.52 -1.94
N LYS A 20 6.32 -7.84 -0.96
CA LYS A 20 6.48 -7.41 0.44
C LYS A 20 7.81 -7.87 1.04
N ARG A 21 8.24 -9.09 0.70
CA ARG A 21 9.52 -9.66 1.12
C ARG A 21 10.70 -8.83 0.60
N ALA A 22 10.62 -8.39 -0.65
CA ALA A 22 11.66 -7.55 -1.24
C ALA A 22 11.66 -6.13 -0.66
N PHE A 23 10.51 -5.60 -0.26
CA PHE A 23 10.42 -4.31 0.42
C PHE A 23 10.98 -4.34 1.85
N ARG A 24 10.96 -5.49 2.51
CA ARG A 24 11.57 -5.72 3.82
C ARG A 24 13.08 -5.97 3.74
N ASP A 25 13.58 -6.39 2.58
CA ASP A 25 15.00 -6.65 2.39
C ASP A 25 15.81 -5.34 2.31
N PRO A 26 16.75 -5.08 3.24
CA PRO A 26 17.52 -3.84 3.24
C PRO A 26 18.56 -3.76 2.12
N LYS A 27 18.90 -4.88 1.47
CA LYS A 27 19.86 -4.93 0.35
C LYS A 27 19.20 -4.50 -0.96
N ILE A 28 17.86 -4.52 -1.03
CA ILE A 28 17.11 -4.14 -2.22
C ILE A 28 16.76 -2.65 -2.18
N LYS A 29 17.13 -1.93 -3.25
CA LYS A 29 16.77 -0.52 -3.41
C LYS A 29 15.26 -0.37 -3.61
N LYS A 30 14.58 0.27 -2.67
CA LYS A 30 13.12 0.56 -2.72
C LYS A 30 12.71 1.24 -4.02
N LYS A 31 13.53 2.15 -4.56
CA LYS A 31 13.31 2.79 -5.87
C LYS A 31 13.11 1.77 -6.99
N LYS A 32 13.91 0.70 -7.03
CA LYS A 32 13.77 -0.36 -8.04
C LYS A 32 12.43 -1.11 -7.92
N LEU A 33 11.97 -1.33 -6.70
CA LEU A 33 10.67 -1.98 -6.45
C LEU A 33 9.51 -1.10 -6.90
N TRP A 34 9.58 0.20 -6.60
CA TRP A 34 8.58 1.17 -7.07
C TRP A 34 8.56 1.29 -8.58
N SER A 35 9.74 1.29 -9.22
CA SER A 35 9.87 1.28 -10.68
C SER A 35 9.19 0.05 -11.29
N ASN A 36 9.39 -1.14 -10.71
CA ASN A 36 8.73 -2.35 -11.20
C ASN A 36 7.21 -2.32 -11.03
N ILE A 37 6.71 -1.75 -9.93
CA ILE A 37 5.25 -1.56 -9.74
C ILE A 37 4.72 -0.56 -10.78
N ARG A 38 5.45 0.53 -11.04
CA ARG A 38 5.10 1.51 -12.09
C ARG A 38 4.98 0.84 -13.45
N GLU A 39 5.95 0.01 -13.84
CA GLU A 39 5.88 -0.74 -15.11
C GLU A 39 4.63 -1.63 -15.18
N LYS A 40 4.25 -2.27 -14.07
CA LYS A 40 3.02 -3.09 -14.00
C LYS A 40 1.75 -2.25 -14.14
N PHE A 41 1.74 -1.03 -13.62
CA PHE A 41 0.65 -0.08 -13.85
C PHE A 41 0.56 0.32 -15.33
N GLU A 42 1.70 0.61 -15.96
CA GLU A 42 1.76 0.96 -17.37
C GLU A 42 1.30 -0.20 -18.27
N GLN A 43 1.67 -1.45 -17.94
CA GLN A 43 1.17 -2.66 -18.60
C GLN A 43 -0.35 -2.83 -18.51
N LYS A 44 -0.98 -2.33 -17.43
CA LYS A 44 -2.43 -2.34 -17.24
C LYS A 44 -3.13 -1.14 -17.91
N GLY A 45 -2.39 -0.30 -18.64
CA GLY A 45 -2.92 0.87 -19.33
C GLY A 45 -2.99 2.14 -18.46
N TYR A 46 -2.51 2.09 -17.21
CA TYR A 46 -2.46 3.26 -16.34
C TYR A 46 -1.20 4.08 -16.64
N LYS A 47 -1.31 4.96 -17.63
CA LYS A 47 -0.28 5.92 -17.99
C LYS A 47 -0.28 7.10 -17.00
N ASN A 48 0.85 7.79 -16.85
CA ASN A 48 1.06 8.95 -15.96
C ASN A 48 1.17 8.65 -14.45
N VAL A 49 1.53 7.43 -14.05
CA VAL A 49 1.90 7.15 -12.66
C VAL A 49 3.40 7.26 -12.47
N SER A 50 3.82 8.04 -11.48
CA SER A 50 5.23 8.16 -11.09
C SER A 50 5.52 7.27 -9.89
N GLU A 51 6.75 6.77 -9.81
CA GLU A 51 7.23 5.98 -8.66
C GLU A 51 7.03 6.71 -7.33
N ASP A 52 7.28 8.03 -7.31
CA ASP A 52 7.02 8.88 -6.14
C ASP A 52 5.53 8.95 -5.77
N CYS A 53 4.64 8.95 -6.77
CA CYS A 53 3.19 8.96 -6.52
C CYS A 53 2.74 7.66 -5.86
N LEU A 54 3.26 6.51 -6.33
CA LEU A 54 3.02 5.19 -5.74
C LEU A 54 3.50 5.14 -4.29
N ASP A 55 4.74 5.56 -4.07
CA ASP A 55 5.38 5.57 -2.75
C ASP A 55 4.65 6.49 -1.78
N ARG A 56 4.33 7.73 -2.19
CA ARG A 56 3.58 8.69 -1.39
C ARG A 56 2.19 8.17 -1.02
N LYS A 57 1.47 7.57 -1.97
CA LYS A 57 0.16 6.95 -1.71
C LYS A 57 0.28 5.85 -0.67
N MET A 58 1.26 4.96 -0.82
CA MET A 58 1.46 3.84 0.10
C MET A 58 1.85 4.31 1.51
N ARG A 59 2.75 5.30 1.62
CA ARG A 59 3.14 5.91 2.90
C ARG A 59 1.94 6.56 3.60
N ASN A 60 1.12 7.31 2.87
CA ASN A 60 -0.09 7.94 3.42
C ASN A 60 -1.08 6.88 3.95
N MET A 61 -1.32 5.83 3.16
CA MET A 61 -2.20 4.74 3.59
C MET A 61 -1.64 3.97 4.80
N LYS A 62 -0.32 3.72 4.84
CA LYS A 62 0.34 3.10 6.01
C LYS A 62 0.20 3.97 7.27
N LYS A 63 0.25 5.30 7.12
CA LYS A 63 -0.01 6.23 8.23
C LYS A 63 -1.44 6.09 8.76
N ILE A 64 -2.44 6.07 7.88
CA ILE A 64 -3.84 5.85 8.24
C ILE A 64 -4.00 4.51 8.96
N TYR A 65 -3.45 3.42 8.42
CA TYR A 65 -3.44 2.11 9.05
C TYR A 65 -2.88 2.16 10.48
N ARG A 66 -1.72 2.79 10.68
CA ARG A 66 -1.10 2.94 12.01
C ARG A 66 -1.99 3.72 12.97
N ILE A 67 -2.60 4.82 12.51
CA ILE A 67 -3.52 5.62 13.32
C ILE A 67 -4.70 4.75 13.76
N ILE A 68 -5.33 4.01 12.83
CA ILE A 68 -6.45 3.11 13.16
C ILE A 68 -6.02 2.03 14.16
N LYS A 69 -4.86 1.39 13.94
CA LYS A 69 -4.31 0.33 14.80
C LYS A 69 -3.97 0.85 16.21
N ASP A 70 -3.43 2.05 16.30
CA ASP A 70 -3.06 2.71 17.56
C ASP A 70 -4.29 3.17 18.36
N ASN A 71 -5.24 3.86 17.70
CA ASN A 71 -6.48 4.31 18.34
C ASN A 71 -7.33 3.14 18.85
N LYS A 72 -7.24 1.98 18.19
CA LYS A 72 -7.97 0.76 18.60
C LYS A 72 -7.25 -0.11 19.63
N LYS A 73 -5.98 0.17 19.99
CA LYS A 73 -5.32 -0.55 21.09
C LYS A 73 -6.01 -0.30 22.45
N SER A 74 -6.78 0.78 22.57
CA SER A 74 -7.56 1.12 23.77
C SER A 74 -9.01 0.64 23.77
N ILE A 75 -9.54 0.13 22.65
CA ILE A 75 -10.95 -0.27 22.52
C ILE A 75 -10.98 -1.73 22.09
N THR A 76 -11.52 -2.60 22.95
CA THR A 76 -11.68 -4.06 22.79
C THR A 76 -12.61 -4.46 21.62
N ASP A 77 -12.87 -3.56 20.68
CA ASP A 77 -13.86 -3.72 19.62
C ASP A 77 -13.24 -3.56 18.23
N ARG A 78 -12.92 -4.72 17.65
CA ARG A 78 -12.49 -4.85 16.25
C ARG A 78 -13.64 -4.65 15.27
N GLU A 79 -14.92 -4.63 15.70
CA GLU A 79 -16.08 -4.68 14.80
C GLU A 79 -16.29 -3.39 13.99
N HIS A 80 -15.83 -2.24 14.45
CA HIS A 80 -16.05 -0.96 13.74
C HIS A 80 -14.85 -0.44 12.93
N ILE A 81 -14.17 -1.26 12.12
CA ILE A 81 -13.13 -0.73 11.23
C ILE A 81 -13.72 -0.36 9.86
N SER A 82 -14.11 0.90 9.68
CA SER A 82 -14.76 1.37 8.45
C SER A 82 -13.83 1.61 7.25
N TRP A 83 -12.54 1.28 7.37
CA TRP A 83 -11.59 1.55 6.28
C TRP A 83 -11.49 0.34 5.34
N GLU A 84 -11.94 0.52 4.09
CA GLU A 84 -12.04 -0.56 3.09
C GLU A 84 -10.71 -1.30 2.80
N TYR A 85 -9.57 -0.68 3.09
CA TYR A 85 -8.25 -1.26 2.87
C TYR A 85 -7.61 -1.80 4.14
N PHE A 86 -8.30 -1.76 5.29
CA PHE A 86 -7.71 -2.16 6.56
C PHE A 86 -7.26 -3.62 6.55
N ASP A 87 -8.13 -4.54 6.10
CA ASP A 87 -7.85 -5.97 6.03
C ASP A 87 -6.59 -6.26 5.18
N SER A 88 -6.55 -5.70 3.98
CA SER A 88 -5.38 -5.81 3.10
C SER A 88 -4.11 -5.24 3.73
N PHE A 89 -4.21 -4.14 4.48
CA PHE A 89 -3.06 -3.59 5.21
C PHE A 89 -2.67 -4.46 6.40
N GLU A 90 -3.62 -5.10 7.06
CA GLU A 90 -3.35 -6.04 8.14
C GLU A 90 -2.58 -7.26 7.60
N GLU A 91 -2.99 -7.84 6.48
CA GLU A 91 -2.24 -8.94 5.83
C GLU A 91 -0.81 -8.57 5.41
N ILE A 92 -0.59 -7.31 5.05
CA ILE A 92 0.72 -6.82 4.60
C ILE A 92 1.61 -6.41 5.78
N PHE A 93 1.05 -5.78 6.83
CA PHE A 93 1.78 -5.11 7.91
C PHE A 93 1.45 -5.59 9.33
N GLN A 94 0.68 -6.67 9.52
CA GLN A 94 0.44 -7.23 10.86
C GLN A 94 1.74 -7.62 11.57
N ASP A 95 2.70 -8.09 10.79
CA ASP A 95 4.01 -8.61 11.19
C ASP A 95 5.13 -7.56 11.04
N ASP A 96 4.80 -6.30 10.75
CA ASP A 96 5.73 -5.15 10.68
C ASP A 96 5.64 -4.29 11.93
#